data_AF-A0A948Z1Z2-F1
#
_entry.id   AF-A0A948Z1Z2-F1
#
_cell.length_a   1.000
_cell.length_b   1.000
_cell.length_c   1.000
_cell.angle_alpha   90.00
_cell.angle_beta   90.00
_cell.angle_gamma   90.00
#
_symmetry.space_group_name_H-M   'P 1'
#
loop_
_entity.id
_entity.type
_entity.pdbx_description
1 polymer ?
#
loop_
_entity_poly.entity_id
_entity_poly.type
_entity_poly.pdbx_seq_one_letter_code
_entity_poly.pdbx_strand_id
1 'polypeptide(L)'
;MENRYFTTGKILLATGFIMCIWVGAAVLNALSYLNWSVSELAGQYMAATGMIKPLHTMVDFYTHIKGIEYLICVAFFVAFPTFYQYVNKVKKRSQVRK
;
A
#
# COMPACT_ATOMS: atom_id res chain seq x y z
N MET A 1 4.07 -45.64 13.66
CA MET A 1 4.21 -44.28 14.26
C MET A 1 3.92 -43.14 13.26
N GLU A 2 3.56 -43.45 12.00
CA GLU A 2 3.35 -42.48 10.91
C GLU A 2 2.06 -41.62 11.03
N ASN A 3 0.95 -42.19 11.53
CA ASN A 3 -0.33 -41.48 11.63
C ASN A 3 -0.32 -40.25 12.56
N ARG A 4 0.58 -40.20 13.55
CA ARG A 4 0.63 -39.08 14.51
C ARG A 4 1.09 -37.78 13.86
N TYR A 5 2.03 -37.83 12.91
CA TYR A 5 2.53 -36.64 12.21
C TYR A 5 1.49 -36.05 11.26
N PHE A 6 0.70 -36.89 10.59
CA PHE A 6 -0.39 -36.45 9.72
C PHE A 6 -1.54 -35.80 10.52
N THR A 7 -1.90 -36.35 11.68
CA THR A 7 -2.90 -35.75 12.57
C THR A 7 -2.43 -34.41 13.16
N THR A 8 -1.17 -34.31 13.58
CA THR A 8 -0.60 -33.03 14.07
C THR A 8 -0.57 -31.97 12.97
N GLY A 9 -0.19 -32.34 11.74
CA GLY A 9 -0.20 -31.42 10.60
C GLY A 9 -1.59 -30.86 10.30
N LYS A 10 -2.64 -31.69 10.37
CA LYS A 10 -4.03 -31.25 10.19
C LYS A 10 -4.49 -30.25 11.26
N ILE A 11 -4.09 -30.47 12.51
CA ILE A 11 -4.44 -29.58 13.64
C ILE A 11 -3.72 -28.24 13.51
N LEU A 12 -2.44 -28.25 13.11
CA LEU A 12 -1.68 -27.03 12.85
C LEU A 12 -2.31 -26.20 11.72
N LEU A 13 -2.75 -26.85 10.64
CA LEU A 13 -3.41 -26.18 9.52
C LEU A 13 -4.75 -25.57 9.93
N ALA A 14 -5.55 -26.32 10.70
CA ALA A 14 -6.84 -25.85 11.18
C ALA A 14 -6.71 -24.64 12.13
N THR A 15 -5.76 -24.70 13.07
CA THR A 15 -5.50 -23.60 14.01
C THR A 15 -4.96 -22.36 13.30
N GLY A 16 -4.07 -22.53 12.32
CA GLY A 16 -3.59 -21.43 11.48
C GLY A 16 -4.74 -20.73 10.72
N PHE A 17 -5.67 -21.50 10.16
CA PHE A 17 -6.80 -20.94 9.41
C PHE A 17 -7.74 -20.11 10.29
N ILE A 18 -8.03 -20.60 11.50
CA ILE A 18 -8.84 -19.89 12.48
C ILE A 18 -8.17 -18.57 12.89
N MET A 19 -6.86 -18.59 13.12
CA MET A 19 -6.09 -17.39 13.45
C MET A 19 -6.12 -16.37 12.30
N CYS A 20 -5.96 -16.81 11.06
CA CYS A 20 -6.03 -15.94 9.89
C CYS A 20 -7.41 -15.28 9.73
N ILE A 21 -8.49 -16.04 9.94
CA ILE A 21 -9.85 -15.50 9.90
C ILE A 21 -10.05 -14.44 10.99
N TRP A 22 -9.59 -14.71 12.20
CA TRP A 22 -9.72 -13.78 13.32
C TRP A 22 -8.92 -12.49 13.11
N VAL A 23 -7.67 -12.59 12.63
CA VAL A 23 -6.84 -11.44 12.28
C VAL A 23 -7.47 -10.64 11.15
N GLY A 24 -7.97 -11.30 10.11
CA GLY A 24 -8.66 -10.65 9.00
C GLY A 24 -9.88 -9.86 9.49
N ALA A 25 -10.70 -10.45 10.37
CA ALA A 25 -11.85 -9.78 10.96
C ALA A 25 -11.46 -8.55 11.80
N ALA A 26 -10.40 -8.66 12.61
CA ALA A 26 -9.90 -7.56 13.43
C ALA A 26 -9.39 -6.38 12.58
N VAL A 27 -8.65 -6.66 11.52
CA VAL A 27 -8.14 -5.61 10.60
C VAL A 27 -9.29 -4.95 9.85
N LEU A 28 -10.27 -5.71 9.35
CA LEU A 28 -11.43 -5.15 8.66
C LEU A 28 -12.29 -4.28 9.58
N ASN A 29 -12.43 -4.68 10.85
CA ASN A 29 -13.13 -3.90 11.86
C ASN A 29 -12.41 -2.57 12.15
N ALA A 30 -11.08 -2.60 12.34
CA ALA A 30 -10.28 -1.38 12.47
C ALA A 30 -10.39 -0.47 11.24
N LEU A 31 -10.38 -1.04 10.04
CA LEU A 31 -10.50 -0.30 8.78
C LEU A 31 -11.91 0.30 8.58
N SER A 32 -12.94 -0.37 9.09
CA SER A 32 -14.32 0.11 9.10
C SER A 32 -14.51 1.35 9.98
N TYR A 33 -13.82 1.43 11.13
CA TYR A 33 -13.86 2.62 11.98
C TYR A 33 -13.18 3.84 11.34
N LEU A 34 -12.25 3.62 10.40
CA LEU A 34 -11.42 4.64 9.77
C LEU A 34 -11.87 5.00 8.34
N ASN A 35 -13.14 4.75 7.99
CA ASN A 35 -13.70 5.01 6.65
C ASN A 35 -12.83 4.45 5.49
N TRP A 36 -12.25 3.26 5.67
CA TRP A 36 -11.41 2.60 4.65
C TRP A 36 -10.09 3.33 4.30
N SER A 37 -9.61 4.22 5.16
CA SER A 37 -8.33 4.91 4.96
C SER A 37 -7.15 4.10 5.47
N VAL A 38 -6.51 3.32 4.59
CA VAL A 38 -5.31 2.51 4.90
C VAL A 38 -4.15 3.38 5.43
N SER A 39 -4.06 4.62 4.97
CA SER A 39 -3.06 5.60 5.45
C SER A 39 -3.25 5.95 6.93
N GLU A 40 -4.50 6.04 7.40
CA GLU A 40 -4.80 6.38 8.79
C GLU A 40 -4.50 5.20 9.71
N LEU A 41 -4.84 3.98 9.27
CA LEU A 41 -4.52 2.75 10.00
C LEU A 41 -3.00 2.55 10.12
N ALA A 42 -2.25 2.80 9.03
CA ALA A 42 -0.79 2.76 9.04
C ALA A 42 -0.20 3.87 9.92
N GLY A 43 -0.79 5.07 9.90
CA GLY A 43 -0.41 6.18 10.77
C GLY A 43 -0.59 5.85 12.25
N GLN A 44 -1.74 5.27 12.61
CA GLN A 44 -2.02 4.81 13.98
C GLN A 44 -1.09 3.67 14.41
N TYR A 45 -0.77 2.74 13.52
CA TYR A 45 0.21 1.68 13.78
C TYR A 45 1.61 2.26 14.01
N MET A 46 2.05 3.20 13.17
CA MET A 46 3.35 3.86 13.30
C MET A 46 3.42 4.76 14.55
N ALA A 47 2.30 5.37 14.96
CA ALA A 47 2.22 6.10 16.22
C ALA A 47 2.25 5.15 17.43
N ALA A 48 1.50 4.04 17.40
CA ALA A 48 1.44 3.06 18.49
C ALA A 48 2.76 2.29 18.69
N THR A 49 3.52 2.08 17.61
CA THR A 49 4.87 1.49 17.64
C THR A 49 5.95 2.51 17.99
N GLY A 50 5.60 3.80 18.15
CA GLY A 50 6.52 4.87 18.52
C GLY A 50 7.44 5.34 17.38
N MET A 51 7.17 4.93 16.14
CA MET A 51 7.94 5.32 14.96
C MET A 51 7.63 6.73 14.45
N ILE A 52 6.42 7.25 14.71
CA ILE A 52 6.02 8.62 14.36
C ILE A 52 5.71 9.40 15.64
N LYS A 53 6.45 10.50 15.86
CA LYS A 53 6.12 11.51 16.86
C LYS A 53 5.22 12.57 16.22
N PRO A 54 4.20 13.09 16.92
CA PRO A 54 3.34 14.15 16.38
C PRO A 54 4.18 15.38 16.04
N LEU A 55 4.09 15.84 14.78
CA LEU A 55 4.87 16.96 14.24
C LEU A 55 4.39 18.27 14.89
N HIS A 56 5.22 18.87 15.73
CA HIS A 56 4.84 20.04 16.54
C HIS A 56 5.60 21.34 16.19
N THR A 57 6.27 21.45 15.04
CA THR A 57 6.96 22.70 14.63
C THR A 57 6.85 23.04 13.13
N MET A 58 6.87 24.33 12.79
CA MET A 58 6.77 24.87 11.42
C MET A 58 7.86 24.36 10.44
N VAL A 59 8.98 23.86 10.97
CA VAL A 59 10.11 23.34 10.18
C VAL A 59 9.80 21.96 9.58
N ASP A 60 8.97 21.18 10.25
CA ASP A 60 8.55 19.84 9.81
C ASP A 60 7.66 19.91 8.56
N PHE A 61 6.76 20.91 8.53
CA PHE A 61 5.93 21.21 7.37
C PHE A 61 6.75 21.54 6.12
N TYR A 62 7.85 22.27 6.28
CA TYR A 62 8.68 22.68 5.13
C TYR A 62 9.41 21.49 4.50
N THR A 63 9.83 20.53 5.32
CA THR A 63 10.47 19.30 4.85
C THR A 63 9.47 18.38 4.15
N HIS A 64 8.25 18.26 4.68
CA HIS A 64 7.20 17.44 4.08
C HIS A 64 6.68 18.01 2.74
N ILE A 65 6.45 19.33 2.66
CA ILE A 65 6.03 20.00 1.42
C ILE A 65 7.11 19.86 0.34
N LYS A 66 8.39 20.03 0.70
CA LYS A 66 9.51 19.84 -0.23
C LYS A 66 9.70 18.37 -0.61
N GLY A 67 9.43 17.43 0.29
CA GLY A 67 9.41 15.99 -0.03
C GLY A 67 8.35 15.63 -1.07
N ILE A 68 7.14 16.19 -0.94
CA ILE A 68 6.04 16.02 -1.91
C ILE A 68 6.41 16.59 -3.28
N GLU A 69 7.08 17.75 -3.32
CA GLU A 69 7.56 18.35 -4.57
C GLU A 69 8.45 17.39 -5.37
N TYR A 70 9.40 16.72 -4.71
CA TYR A 70 10.26 15.73 -5.36
C TYR A 70 9.49 14.51 -5.87
N LEU A 71 8.52 14.01 -5.12
CA LEU A 71 7.68 12.88 -5.54
C LEU A 71 6.82 13.21 -6.76
N ILE A 72 6.22 14.40 -6.78
CA ILE A 72 5.45 14.90 -7.92
C ILE A 72 6.38 15.09 -9.13
N CYS A 73 7.58 15.62 -8.93
CA CYS A 73 8.56 15.81 -10.00
C CYS A 73 8.95 14.48 -10.66
N VAL A 74 9.21 13.44 -9.87
CA VAL A 74 9.50 12.09 -10.38
C VAL A 74 8.28 11.49 -11.10
N ALA A 75 7.07 11.66 -10.55
CA ALA A 75 5.86 11.17 -11.18
C ALA A 75 5.61 11.83 -12.55
N PHE A 76 5.77 13.15 -12.66
CA PHE A 76 5.67 13.87 -13.93
C PHE A 76 6.78 13.48 -14.92
N PHE A 77 8.00 13.26 -14.44
CA PHE A 77 9.12 12.84 -15.26
C PHE A 77 8.89 11.48 -15.94
N VAL A 78 8.14 10.57 -15.31
CA VAL A 78 7.79 9.25 -15.90
C VAL A 78 6.50 9.33 -16.71
N ALA A 79 5.49 10.06 -16.23
CA ALA A 79 4.20 10.19 -16.88
C ALA A 79 4.31 10.91 -18.24
N PHE A 80 5.11 11.96 -18.32
CA PHE A 80 5.27 12.78 -19.54
C PHE A 80 5.86 12.02 -20.74
N PRO A 81 7.01 11.32 -20.65
CA PRO A 81 7.55 10.55 -21.77
C PRO A 81 6.65 9.37 -22.15
N THR A 82 5.98 8.76 -21.17
CA THR A 82 5.01 7.68 -21.40
C THR A 82 3.81 8.19 -22.19
N PHE A 83 3.25 9.34 -21.80
CA PHE A 83 2.16 9.99 -22.51
C PHE A 83 2.58 10.44 -23.92
N TYR A 84 3.77 11.00 -24.07
CA TYR A 84 4.32 11.40 -25.36
C TYR A 84 4.45 10.21 -26.32
N GLN A 85 4.98 9.08 -25.83
CA GLN A 85 5.07 7.86 -26.62
C GLN A 85 3.69 7.30 -26.97
N TYR A 86 2.72 7.38 -26.05
CA TYR A 86 1.35 6.94 -26.30
C TYR A 86 0.69 7.72 -27.44
N VAL A 87 0.76 9.07 -27.41
CA VAL A 87 0.19 9.93 -28.46
C VAL A 87 0.90 9.75 -29.81
N ASN A 88 2.24 9.64 -29.82
CA ASN A 88 2.98 9.45 -31.07
C ASN A 88 2.77 8.06 -31.69
N LYS A 89 2.50 7.02 -30.89
CA LYS A 89 2.11 5.69 -31.40
C LYS A 89 0.77 5.73 -32.14
N VAL A 90 -0.17 6.58 -31.72
CA VAL A 90 -1.45 6.76 -32.41
C VAL A 90 -1.25 7.39 -33.80
N LYS A 91 -0.34 8.37 -33.94
CA LYS A 91 -0.02 8.99 -35.24
C LYS A 91 0.61 8.03 -36.24
N LYS A 92 1.42 7.06 -35.78
CA LYS A 92 2.08 6.10 -36.66
C LYS A 92 1.11 5.09 -37.28
N ARG A 93 -0.02 4.80 -36.61
CA ARG A 93 -1.05 3.89 -37.12
C ARG A 93 -1.97 4.54 -38.17
N SER A 94 -2.13 5.87 -38.16
CA SER A 94 -2.99 6.59 -39.13
C SER A 94 -2.29 7.02 -40.42
N GLN A 95 -0.95 6.96 -40.50
CA GLN A 95 -0.17 7.26 -41.71
C GLN A 95 0.15 6.03 -42.58
N VAL A 96 -0.07 4.81 -42.07
CA VAL A 96 0.07 3.55 -42.86
C VAL A 96 -1.20 3.25 -43.68
N ARG A 97 -2.26 4.04 -43.50
CA ARG A 97 -3.49 4.00 -44.30
C ARG A 97 -3.64 5.30 -45.09
N LYS A 98 -2.66 5.60 -45.94
CA LYS A 98 -2.83 6.47 -47.10
C LYS A 98 -2.20 5.78 -48.29
#